data_AF-A0A1D2R1Z8-F1
#
_entry.id   AF-A0A1D2R1Z8-F1
#
_cell.length_a   1.000
_cell.length_b   1.000
_cell.length_c   1.000
_cell.angle_alpha   90.00
_cell.angle_beta   90.00
_cell.angle_gamma   90.00
#
_symmetry.space_group_name_H-M   'P 1'
#
loop_
_entity.id
_entity.type
_entity.pdbx_description
1 polymer ?
#
loop_
_entity_poly.entity_id
_entity_poly.type
_entity_poly.pdbx_seq_one_letter_code
_entity_poly.pdbx_strand_id
1 'polypeptide(L)'
;MQTSIPNIYACGDCIEIEDILTGKKVQSGYGTQADREGHIAGINIAGGVVGTFEGTLGSVVTKAMDLEIGRTGLMETEAKEAGYETVSGIVKTKTKPDYYPGAKDFWTHLIFDAKSEKLLGAQIAGGEDVVGYVNLASMALQKGNTLHDTLKFKLRLNSNILMHRRFVPHRALLSLPRRMLTRNLRGSGKTRRGRQNEKQNHCKIKIMDRYQEFVRETGARNHKFGL
;
A
#
# COMPACT_ATOMS: atom_id res chain seq x y z
N MET A 1 12.99 21.53 12.16
CA MET A 1 12.83 21.53 13.62
C MET A 1 12.94 22.91 14.25
N GLN A 2 13.42 23.93 13.54
CA GLN A 2 13.40 25.32 14.04
C GLN A 2 11.97 25.84 14.08
N THR A 3 11.63 26.61 15.12
CA THR A 3 10.33 27.28 15.24
C THR A 3 10.28 28.56 14.39
N SER A 4 9.17 29.29 14.44
CA SER A 4 9.09 30.63 13.83
C SER A 4 10.04 31.65 14.48
N ILE A 5 10.49 31.40 15.71
CA ILE A 5 11.44 32.26 16.42
C ILE A 5 12.87 31.79 16.12
N PRO A 6 13.76 32.67 15.62
CA PRO A 6 15.15 32.32 15.36
C PRO A 6 15.86 31.71 16.57
N ASN A 7 16.69 30.70 16.34
CA ASN A 7 17.47 29.99 17.38
C ASN A 7 16.63 29.25 18.46
N ILE A 8 15.30 29.15 18.29
CA ILE A 8 14.43 28.34 19.14
C ILE A 8 13.99 27.11 18.35
N TYR A 9 14.23 25.93 18.92
CA TYR A 9 13.93 24.62 18.33
C TYR A 9 12.93 23.87 19.21
N ALA A 10 12.14 23.01 18.59
CA ALA A 10 11.20 22.13 19.28
C ALA A 10 11.22 20.74 18.63
N CYS A 11 11.01 19.70 19.44
CA CYS A 11 11.00 18.29 19.05
C CYS A 11 10.19 17.46 20.06
N GLY A 12 9.74 16.29 19.63
CA GLY A 12 8.91 15.36 20.40
C GLY A 12 7.44 15.76 20.41
N ASP A 13 6.73 15.34 21.45
CA ASP A 13 5.26 15.39 21.47
C ASP A 13 4.67 16.82 21.46
N CYS A 14 5.50 17.84 21.63
CA CYS A 14 5.11 19.24 21.63
C CYS A 14 5.07 19.90 20.24
N ILE A 15 5.40 19.16 19.17
CA ILE A 15 5.43 19.70 17.81
C ILE A 15 4.47 19.04 16.85
N GLU A 16 4.21 19.76 15.76
CA GLU A 16 3.58 19.24 14.56
C GLU A 16 4.64 18.87 13.52
N ILE A 17 4.45 17.73 12.86
CA ILE A 17 5.26 17.22 11.77
C ILE A 17 4.38 16.95 10.54
N GLU A 18 4.99 16.76 9.38
CA GLU A 18 4.25 16.51 8.14
C GLU A 18 4.01 15.00 7.95
N ASP A 19 2.80 14.60 7.59
CA ASP A 19 2.51 13.28 7.06
C ASP A 19 2.97 13.20 5.60
N ILE A 20 3.88 12.27 5.31
CA ILE A 20 4.59 12.20 4.00
C ILE A 20 3.62 11.91 2.84
N LEU A 21 2.47 11.27 3.10
CA LEU A 21 1.53 10.84 2.06
C LEU A 21 0.46 11.88 1.77
N THR A 22 0.09 12.68 2.76
CA THR A 22 -0.99 13.67 2.64
C THR A 22 -0.49 15.12 2.64
N GLY A 23 0.75 15.36 3.07
CA GLY A 23 1.31 16.69 3.30
C GLY A 23 0.62 17.46 4.44
N LYS A 24 -0.26 16.81 5.20
CA LYS A 24 -0.98 17.43 6.31
C LYS A 24 -0.07 17.46 7.53
N LYS A 25 -0.22 18.52 8.34
CA LYS A 25 0.38 18.57 9.65
C LYS A 25 -0.33 17.60 10.60
N VAL A 26 0.45 16.80 11.30
CA VAL A 26 0.01 15.86 12.32
C VAL A 26 0.88 16.04 13.56
N GLN A 27 0.34 15.70 14.73
CA GLN A 27 1.10 15.79 15.96
C GLN A 27 2.20 14.70 15.97
N SER A 28 3.43 15.06 16.35
CA SER A 28 4.45 14.06 16.70
C SER A 28 4.04 13.42 18.03
N GLY A 29 4.14 12.09 18.14
CA GLY A 29 3.59 11.39 19.30
C GLY A 29 4.23 10.03 19.58
N TYR A 30 5.41 9.80 19.01
CA TYR A 30 6.10 8.52 19.13
C TYR A 30 7.57 8.73 19.48
N GLY A 31 8.06 7.99 20.48
CA GLY A 31 9.44 8.15 20.96
C GLY A 31 10.51 7.97 19.87
N THR A 32 10.24 7.11 18.86
CA THR A 32 11.12 6.92 17.70
C THR A 32 11.22 8.15 16.80
N GLN A 33 10.16 8.96 16.73
CA GLN A 33 10.16 10.23 16.01
C GLN A 33 10.87 11.28 16.85
N ALA A 34 10.54 11.39 18.13
CA ALA A 34 11.17 12.31 19.06
C ALA A 34 12.70 12.18 19.09
N ASP A 35 13.24 10.95 19.08
CA ASP A 35 14.68 10.68 19.01
C ASP A 35 15.32 11.27 17.73
N ARG A 36 14.72 11.00 16.57
CA ARG A 36 15.20 11.52 15.27
C ARG A 36 15.10 13.04 15.17
N GLU A 37 13.98 13.58 15.63
CA GLU A 37 13.71 15.01 15.66
C GLU A 37 14.71 15.75 16.55
N GLY A 38 15.01 15.20 17.73
CA GLY A 38 16.01 15.74 18.65
C GLY A 38 17.41 15.71 18.04
N HIS A 39 17.77 14.63 17.35
CA HIS A 39 19.05 14.53 16.65
C HIS A 39 19.19 15.61 15.56
N ILE A 40 18.15 15.80 14.75
CA ILE A 40 18.11 16.83 13.71
C ILE A 40 18.14 18.24 14.31
N ALA A 41 17.43 18.48 15.42
CA ALA A 41 17.49 19.75 16.14
C ALA A 41 18.91 20.02 16.64
N GLY A 42 19.57 19.04 17.27
CA GLY A 42 20.94 19.16 17.77
C GLY A 42 21.96 19.46 16.67
N ILE A 43 21.90 18.75 15.54
CA ILE A 43 22.77 19.01 14.38
C ILE A 43 22.59 20.44 13.86
N ASN A 44 21.34 20.89 13.73
CA ASN A 44 21.04 22.24 13.23
C ASN A 44 21.50 23.34 14.20
N ILE A 45 21.38 23.11 15.52
CA ILE A 45 21.90 24.04 16.56
C ILE A 45 23.42 24.12 16.50
N ALA A 46 24.11 22.98 16.33
CA ALA A 46 25.56 22.91 16.32
C ALA A 46 26.22 23.49 15.04
N GLY A 47 25.43 23.93 14.06
CA GLY A 47 25.94 24.40 12.77
C GLY A 47 26.55 23.28 11.90
N GLY A 48 26.11 22.03 12.12
CA GLY A 48 26.49 20.89 11.28
C GLY A 48 25.83 20.92 9.90
N VAL A 49 25.86 19.80 9.19
CA VAL A 49 25.12 19.67 7.93
C VAL A 49 23.63 19.83 8.21
N VAL A 50 22.99 20.83 7.60
CA VAL A 50 21.56 21.13 7.82
C VAL A 50 20.73 19.87 7.58
N GLY A 51 20.14 19.36 8.66
CA GLY A 51 19.30 18.17 8.64
C GLY A 51 17.84 18.57 8.47
N THR A 52 17.15 17.92 7.53
CA THR A 52 15.69 18.03 7.36
C THR A 52 15.02 16.76 7.86
N PHE A 53 13.96 16.93 8.64
CA PHE A 53 13.10 15.81 8.99
C PHE A 53 12.06 15.64 7.88
N GLU A 54 12.03 14.48 7.24
CA GLU A 54 11.19 14.21 6.07
C GLU A 54 9.71 14.05 6.40
N GLY A 55 9.37 13.90 7.69
CA GLY A 55 8.01 13.71 8.17
C GLY A 55 7.76 12.30 8.69
N THR A 56 6.49 11.93 8.79
CA THR A 56 6.04 10.64 9.33
C THR A 56 5.17 9.87 8.35
N LEU A 57 5.23 8.54 8.47
CA LEU A 57 4.26 7.60 7.88
C LEU A 57 3.26 7.07 8.92
N GLY A 58 3.29 7.57 10.16
CA GLY A 58 2.44 7.05 11.24
C GLY A 58 2.69 5.58 11.58
N SER A 59 3.90 5.07 11.33
CA SER A 59 4.24 3.67 11.57
C SER A 59 4.25 3.36 13.06
N VAL A 60 3.43 2.41 13.49
CA VAL A 60 3.31 1.99 14.89
C VAL A 60 3.07 0.49 14.97
N VAL A 61 3.62 -0.14 16.00
CA VAL A 61 3.40 -1.55 16.32
C VAL A 61 3.19 -1.67 17.81
N THR A 62 2.14 -2.41 18.20
CA THR A 62 1.79 -2.70 19.59
C THR A 62 1.51 -4.19 19.73
N LYS A 63 1.77 -4.73 20.93
CA LYS A 63 1.48 -6.11 21.28
C LYS A 63 0.46 -6.15 22.41
N ALA A 64 -0.59 -6.93 22.22
CA ALA A 64 -1.58 -7.25 23.23
C ALA A 64 -1.59 -8.77 23.43
N MET A 65 -1.09 -9.22 24.58
CA MET A 65 -0.88 -10.65 24.87
C MET A 65 -0.03 -11.32 23.76
N ASP A 66 -0.59 -12.32 23.08
CA ASP A 66 0.07 -13.06 22.00
C ASP A 66 -0.17 -12.49 20.60
N LEU A 67 -0.91 -11.37 20.49
CA LEU A 67 -1.25 -10.73 19.23
C LEU A 67 -0.43 -9.45 19.04
N GLU A 68 0.34 -9.40 17.97
CA GLU A 68 1.02 -8.21 17.51
C GLU A 68 0.16 -7.54 16.43
N ILE A 69 0.03 -6.22 16.50
CA ILE A 69 -0.74 -5.41 15.54
C ILE A 69 0.09 -4.18 15.21
N GLY A 70 0.20 -3.88 13.93
CA GLY A 70 0.89 -2.69 13.48
C GLY A 70 0.31 -2.12 12.21
N ARG A 71 0.62 -0.85 11.96
CA ARG A 71 0.23 -0.14 10.73
C ARG A 71 1.35 0.78 10.26
N THR A 72 1.26 1.17 9.00
CA THR A 72 2.04 2.25 8.41
C THR A 72 1.28 2.85 7.23
N GLY A 73 1.42 4.16 7.02
CA GLY A 73 0.67 4.92 6.02
C GLY A 73 -0.80 5.10 6.39
N LEU A 74 -1.61 5.35 5.38
CA LEU A 74 -3.01 5.74 5.53
C LEU A 74 -3.94 4.55 5.73
N MET A 75 -4.94 4.72 6.59
CA MET A 75 -6.16 3.92 6.64
C MET A 75 -7.08 4.27 5.47
N GLU A 76 -8.03 3.39 5.14
CA GLU A 76 -8.98 3.67 4.05
C GLU A 76 -9.77 4.96 4.26
N THR A 77 -10.14 5.25 5.50
CA THR A 77 -10.86 6.48 5.86
C THR A 77 -9.98 7.70 5.64
N GLU A 78 -8.75 7.69 6.17
CA GLU A 78 -7.75 8.75 6.01
C GLU A 78 -7.42 9.00 4.51
N ALA A 79 -7.29 7.93 3.73
CA ALA A 79 -7.03 8.01 2.30
C ALA A 79 -8.22 8.62 1.52
N LYS A 80 -9.46 8.24 1.84
CA LYS A 80 -10.66 8.83 1.23
C LYS A 80 -10.81 10.31 1.59
N GLU A 81 -10.54 10.68 2.84
CA GLU A 81 -10.54 12.06 3.32
C GLU A 81 -9.43 12.91 2.67
N ALA A 82 -8.31 12.28 2.29
CA ALA A 82 -7.26 12.90 1.50
C ALA A 82 -7.57 12.96 -0.01
N GLY A 83 -8.73 12.46 -0.45
CA GLY A 83 -9.18 12.52 -1.84
C GLY A 83 -8.67 11.39 -2.73
N TYR A 84 -8.09 10.34 -2.16
CA TYR A 84 -7.68 9.16 -2.91
C TYR A 84 -8.88 8.27 -3.25
N GLU A 85 -8.82 7.65 -4.43
CA GLU A 85 -9.73 6.58 -4.80
C GLU A 85 -9.09 5.27 -4.37
N THR A 86 -9.60 4.61 -3.32
CA THR A 86 -8.88 3.50 -2.70
C THR A 86 -9.31 2.13 -3.23
N VAL A 87 -8.34 1.25 -3.48
CA VAL A 87 -8.54 -0.20 -3.63
C VAL A 87 -7.76 -0.90 -2.52
N SER A 88 -8.42 -1.77 -1.76
CA SER A 88 -7.80 -2.49 -0.65
C SER A 88 -8.06 -3.99 -0.70
N GLY A 89 -7.21 -4.75 -0.01
CA GLY A 89 -7.33 -6.20 0.10
C GLY A 89 -6.83 -6.69 1.44
N ILE A 90 -7.64 -7.52 2.10
CA ILE A 90 -7.29 -8.21 3.33
C ILE A 90 -7.07 -9.69 3.03
N VAL A 91 -5.93 -10.22 3.45
CA VAL A 91 -5.63 -11.64 3.32
C VAL A 91 -5.15 -12.22 4.64
N LYS A 92 -5.73 -13.39 4.95
CA LYS A 92 -5.32 -14.23 6.06
C LYS A 92 -4.36 -15.31 5.55
N THR A 93 -3.25 -15.44 6.23
CA THR A 93 -2.20 -16.43 5.94
C THR A 93 -1.64 -17.01 7.24
N LYS A 94 -0.66 -17.90 7.12
CA LYS A 94 0.07 -18.47 8.25
C LYS A 94 1.52 -17.99 8.27
N THR A 95 2.07 -17.82 9.46
CA THR A 95 3.46 -17.40 9.66
C THR A 95 4.48 -18.48 9.27
N LYS A 96 4.09 -19.75 9.29
CA LYS A 96 4.92 -20.91 8.92
C LYS A 96 4.19 -21.77 7.87
N PRO A 97 4.92 -22.50 7.01
CA PRO A 97 4.31 -23.47 6.10
C PRO A 97 3.52 -24.53 6.88
N ASP A 98 2.51 -25.14 6.27
CA ASP A 98 1.62 -26.08 6.95
C ASP A 98 2.34 -27.32 7.52
N TYR A 99 3.46 -27.71 6.93
CA TYR A 99 4.27 -28.83 7.42
C TYR A 99 5.15 -28.48 8.63
N TYR A 100 5.31 -27.20 8.97
CA TYR A 100 6.17 -26.76 10.06
C TYR A 100 5.34 -26.40 11.29
N PRO A 101 5.63 -26.98 12.48
CA PRO A 101 4.80 -26.79 13.66
C PRO A 101 4.82 -25.34 14.18
N GLY A 102 3.74 -24.96 14.89
CA GLY A 102 3.64 -23.65 15.53
C GLY A 102 3.32 -22.51 14.57
N ALA A 103 2.64 -22.81 13.45
CA ALA A 103 2.09 -21.80 12.54
C ALA A 103 1.00 -20.98 13.23
N LYS A 104 1.15 -19.65 13.21
CA LYS A 104 0.15 -18.72 13.74
C LYS A 104 -0.58 -18.03 12.60
N ASP A 105 -1.78 -17.55 12.88
CA ASP A 105 -2.52 -16.73 11.94
C ASP A 105 -1.83 -15.37 11.74
N PHE A 106 -1.90 -14.87 10.50
CA PHE A 106 -1.29 -13.62 10.08
C PHE A 106 -2.18 -12.93 9.04
N TRP A 107 -2.61 -11.71 9.35
CA TRP A 107 -3.48 -10.89 8.52
C TRP A 107 -2.69 -9.73 7.95
N THR A 108 -2.84 -9.51 6.65
CA THR A 108 -2.29 -8.35 5.96
C THR A 108 -3.41 -7.63 5.24
N HIS A 109 -3.55 -6.35 5.52
CA HIS A 109 -4.44 -5.43 4.84
C HIS A 109 -3.59 -4.38 4.12
N LEU A 110 -3.65 -4.36 2.79
CA LEU A 110 -2.96 -3.36 1.99
C LEU A 110 -3.97 -2.44 1.31
N ILE A 111 -3.63 -1.16 1.23
CA ILE A 111 -4.45 -0.10 0.65
C ILE A 111 -3.64 0.58 -0.45
N PHE A 112 -4.21 0.68 -1.63
CA PHE A 112 -3.61 1.28 -2.82
C PHE A 112 -4.50 2.40 -3.37
N ASP A 113 -3.90 3.34 -4.08
CA ASP A 113 -4.63 4.28 -4.93
C ASP A 113 -5.04 3.60 -6.24
N ALA A 114 -6.31 3.67 -6.61
CA ALA A 114 -6.87 3.09 -7.82
C ALA A 114 -6.32 3.72 -9.10
N LYS A 115 -5.88 4.98 -9.02
CA LYS A 115 -5.41 5.74 -10.19
C LYS A 115 -3.92 5.55 -10.43
N SER A 116 -3.10 5.74 -9.40
CA SER A 116 -1.65 5.65 -9.51
C SER A 116 -1.09 4.27 -9.19
N GLU A 117 -1.91 3.35 -8.67
CA GLU A 117 -1.53 2.03 -8.18
C GLU A 117 -0.49 2.07 -7.04
N LYS A 118 -0.19 3.24 -6.48
CA LYS A 118 0.75 3.39 -5.38
C LYS A 118 0.18 2.82 -4.10
N LEU A 119 1.05 2.19 -3.30
CA LEU A 119 0.72 1.81 -1.94
C LEU A 119 0.47 3.08 -1.12
N LEU A 120 -0.67 3.12 -0.42
CA LEU A 120 -1.06 4.20 0.48
C LEU A 120 -0.94 3.80 1.94
N GLY A 121 -1.13 2.51 2.25
CA GLY A 121 -1.01 2.04 3.63
C GLY A 121 -1.01 0.53 3.74
N ALA A 122 -0.53 0.06 4.89
CA ALA A 122 -0.51 -1.33 5.28
C ALA A 122 -0.87 -1.48 6.76
N GLN A 123 -1.70 -2.47 7.06
CA GLN A 123 -2.04 -2.87 8.43
C GLN A 123 -1.83 -4.37 8.54
N ILE A 124 -1.21 -4.78 9.63
CA ILE A 124 -0.73 -6.14 9.81
C ILE A 124 -1.06 -6.56 11.23
N ALA A 125 -1.65 -7.74 11.37
CA ALA A 125 -1.91 -8.35 12.65
C ALA A 125 -1.46 -9.79 12.60
N GLY A 126 -0.84 -10.31 13.66
CA GLY A 126 -0.34 -11.68 13.65
C GLY A 126 0.28 -12.07 14.97
N GLY A 127 0.51 -13.38 15.13
CA GLY A 127 1.07 -13.90 16.38
C GLY A 127 2.61 -13.83 16.50
N GLU A 128 3.31 -13.40 15.46
CA GLU A 128 4.77 -13.20 15.41
C GLU A 128 5.16 -12.33 14.20
N ASP A 129 6.33 -11.67 14.31
CA ASP A 129 7.07 -10.96 13.25
C ASP A 129 6.35 -9.78 12.58
N VAL A 130 5.35 -9.17 13.23
CA VAL A 130 4.59 -8.06 12.63
C VAL A 130 5.47 -6.82 12.36
N VAL A 131 6.44 -6.57 13.25
CA VAL A 131 7.38 -5.43 13.13
C VAL A 131 8.16 -5.46 11.81
N GLY A 132 8.66 -6.64 11.41
CA GLY A 132 9.45 -6.78 10.18
C GLY A 132 8.65 -6.41 8.93
N TYR A 133 7.40 -6.84 8.86
CA TYR A 133 6.53 -6.54 7.72
C TYR A 133 6.06 -5.08 7.71
N VAL A 134 5.80 -4.47 8.87
CA VAL A 134 5.46 -3.04 8.95
C VAL A 134 6.63 -2.19 8.48
N ASN A 135 7.86 -2.53 8.86
CA ASN A 135 9.06 -1.85 8.39
C ASN A 135 9.28 -2.02 6.88
N LEU A 136 9.02 -3.21 6.34
CA LEU A 136 9.08 -3.44 4.90
C LEU A 136 8.05 -2.58 4.15
N ALA A 137 6.82 -2.53 4.66
CA ALA A 137 5.76 -1.70 4.08
C ALA A 137 6.09 -0.20 4.19
N SER A 138 6.70 0.26 5.29
CA SER A 138 7.08 1.66 5.46
C SER A 138 8.19 2.06 4.48
N MET A 139 9.13 1.17 4.19
CA MET A 139 10.12 1.38 3.13
C MET A 139 9.47 1.43 1.74
N ALA A 140 8.48 0.57 1.48
CA ALA A 140 7.74 0.56 0.21
C ALA A 140 6.97 1.87 0.00
N LEU A 141 6.33 2.39 1.06
CA LEU A 141 5.64 3.67 1.07
C LEU A 141 6.60 4.83 0.79
N GLN A 142 7.74 4.91 1.49
CA GLN A 142 8.77 5.94 1.27
C GLN A 142 9.27 5.96 -0.17
N LYS A 143 9.41 4.80 -0.81
CA LYS A 143 9.82 4.70 -2.22
C LYS A 143 8.69 4.97 -3.22
N GLY A 144 7.45 5.11 -2.76
CA GLY A 144 6.28 5.29 -3.63
C GLY A 144 6.01 4.07 -4.52
N ASN A 145 6.26 2.86 -4.00
CA ASN A 145 6.11 1.62 -4.75
C ASN A 145 4.67 1.41 -5.21
N THR A 146 4.53 0.87 -6.41
CA THR A 146 3.23 0.47 -6.97
C THR A 146 2.81 -0.93 -6.51
N LEU A 147 1.57 -1.30 -6.78
CA LEU A 147 1.07 -2.67 -6.65
C LEU A 147 2.00 -3.67 -7.36
N HIS A 148 2.43 -3.34 -8.58
CA HIS A 148 3.32 -4.20 -9.36
C HIS A 148 4.71 -4.36 -8.73
N ASP A 149 5.24 -3.33 -8.08
CA ASP A 149 6.53 -3.43 -7.39
C ASP A 149 6.43 -4.22 -6.10
N THR A 150 5.30 -4.07 -5.39
CA THR A 150 4.99 -4.84 -4.18
C THR A 150 4.93 -6.34 -4.47
N LEU A 151 4.42 -6.73 -5.65
CA LEU A 151 4.41 -8.14 -6.11
C LEU A 151 5.80 -8.70 -6.42
N LYS A 152 6.77 -7.85 -6.76
CA LYS A 152 8.14 -8.29 -7.07
C LYS A 152 8.98 -8.52 -5.81
N PHE A 153 8.48 -8.12 -4.64
CA PHE A 153 9.17 -8.40 -3.40
C PHE A 153 9.35 -9.90 -3.23
N LYS A 154 10.61 -10.35 -3.31
CA LYS A 154 11.02 -11.74 -3.09
C LYS A 154 11.00 -12.15 -1.61
N LEU A 155 10.57 -11.24 -0.74
CA LEU A 155 10.33 -11.51 0.65
C LEU A 155 9.07 -12.36 0.78
N ARG A 156 8.95 -13.08 1.90
CA ARG A 156 7.77 -13.89 2.22
C ARG A 156 6.57 -13.02 2.60
N LEU A 157 6.28 -11.98 1.81
CA LEU A 157 4.94 -11.41 1.72
C LEU A 157 4.14 -12.43 0.94
N ASN A 158 3.34 -13.23 1.65
CA ASN A 158 2.53 -14.26 1.04
C ASN A 158 1.75 -13.64 -0.13
N SER A 159 2.07 -14.08 -1.35
CA SER A 159 1.49 -13.66 -2.63
C SER A 159 -0.02 -13.98 -2.76
N ASN A 160 -0.62 -14.55 -1.70
CA ASN A 160 -2.05 -14.82 -1.60
C ASN A 160 -2.91 -13.55 -1.52
N ILE A 161 -2.31 -12.36 -1.35
CA ILE A 161 -2.98 -11.04 -1.45
C ILE A 161 -3.84 -10.91 -2.72
N LEU A 162 -3.45 -11.58 -3.82
CA LEU A 162 -4.21 -11.56 -5.09
C LEU A 162 -5.08 -12.79 -5.36
N MET A 163 -4.88 -13.90 -4.64
CA MET A 163 -5.57 -15.16 -4.96
C MET A 163 -7.03 -15.20 -4.46
N HIS A 164 -7.42 -14.27 -3.58
CA HIS A 164 -8.81 -14.17 -3.14
C HIS A 164 -9.64 -13.36 -4.13
N ARG A 165 -10.68 -14.00 -4.67
CA ARG A 165 -11.76 -13.50 -5.57
C ARG A 165 -12.36 -12.11 -5.28
N ARG A 166 -11.97 -11.41 -4.21
CA ARG A 166 -12.48 -10.10 -3.80
C ARG A 166 -11.70 -8.92 -4.39
N PHE A 167 -10.50 -9.12 -4.95
CA PHE A 167 -9.67 -8.03 -5.49
C PHE A 167 -10.13 -7.52 -6.87
N VAL A 168 -11.05 -8.24 -7.53
CA VAL A 168 -11.70 -7.78 -8.76
C VAL A 168 -13.19 -7.66 -8.47
N PRO A 169 -13.83 -6.49 -8.62
CA PRO A 169 -15.28 -6.37 -8.47
C PRO A 169 -15.96 -7.06 -9.65
N HIS A 170 -16.08 -8.39 -9.58
CA HIS A 170 -16.70 -9.18 -10.64
C HIS A 170 -18.21 -8.93 -10.77
N ARG A 171 -18.82 -8.23 -9.81
CA ARG A 171 -20.27 -7.98 -9.75
C ARG A 171 -20.72 -6.64 -10.30
N ALA A 172 -19.81 -5.69 -10.55
CA ALA A 172 -20.16 -4.38 -11.13
C ALA A 172 -20.14 -4.35 -12.66
N LEU A 173 -19.53 -5.35 -13.31
CA LEU A 173 -19.38 -5.43 -14.77
C LEU A 173 -20.38 -6.36 -15.47
N LEU A 174 -21.18 -7.12 -14.71
CA LEU A 174 -22.14 -8.09 -15.26
C LEU A 174 -23.57 -7.55 -15.40
N SER A 175 -23.86 -6.33 -14.95
CA SER A 175 -25.20 -5.71 -15.06
C SER A 175 -25.37 -4.73 -16.24
N LEU A 176 -24.36 -4.57 -17.09
CA LEU A 176 -24.52 -3.75 -18.29
C LEU A 176 -25.20 -4.58 -19.40
N PRO A 177 -26.38 -4.16 -19.91
CA PRO A 177 -27.08 -4.91 -20.94
C PRO A 177 -26.24 -4.99 -22.23
N ARG A 178 -26.08 -6.21 -22.74
CA ARG A 178 -25.35 -6.55 -23.98
C ARG A 178 -25.82 -5.84 -25.27
N ARG A 179 -26.85 -4.99 -25.21
CA ARG A 179 -27.40 -4.26 -26.36
C ARG A 179 -26.71 -2.93 -26.68
N MET A 180 -25.70 -2.51 -25.91
CA MET A 180 -24.98 -1.24 -26.12
C MET A 180 -23.60 -1.39 -26.81
N LEU A 181 -23.34 -2.49 -27.52
CA LEU A 181 -22.05 -2.73 -28.20
C LEU A 181 -22.11 -2.81 -29.73
N THR A 182 -23.27 -2.62 -30.37
CA THR A 182 -23.37 -2.59 -31.84
C THR A 182 -24.33 -1.53 -32.35
N ARG A 183 -24.10 -0.25 -32.03
CA ARG A 183 -24.74 0.86 -32.75
C ARG A 183 -23.95 2.16 -32.58
N ASN A 184 -22.79 2.22 -33.21
CA ASN A 184 -22.20 3.44 -33.81
C ASN A 184 -20.85 3.10 -34.45
N LEU A 185 -20.90 2.44 -35.60
CA LEU A 185 -19.76 2.33 -36.53
C LEU A 185 -20.09 2.95 -37.90
N ARG A 186 -20.97 3.96 -37.95
CA ARG A 186 -21.14 4.81 -39.14
C ARG A 186 -21.36 6.26 -38.70
N GLY A 187 -20.32 7.08 -38.83
CA GLY A 187 -20.37 8.50 -38.51
C GLY A 187 -19.00 9.13 -38.29
N SER A 188 -18.27 9.35 -39.39
CA SER A 188 -17.37 10.48 -39.67
C SER A 188 -16.69 11.24 -38.51
N GLY A 189 -15.34 11.19 -38.45
CA GLY A 189 -14.52 12.24 -37.84
C GLY A 189 -13.25 11.74 -37.14
N LYS A 190 -12.12 11.68 -37.86
CA LYS A 190 -10.79 11.35 -37.31
C LYS A 190 -10.36 12.44 -36.29
N THR A 191 -10.35 12.12 -34.99
CA THR A 191 -9.66 12.93 -33.96
C THR A 191 -8.69 12.08 -33.14
N ARG A 192 -7.55 12.67 -32.74
CA ARG A 192 -6.47 12.01 -31.96
C ARG A 192 -6.96 11.37 -30.64
N ARG A 193 -8.04 11.88 -30.04
CA ARG A 193 -8.65 11.36 -28.81
C ARG A 193 -9.34 9.99 -28.98
N GLY A 194 -9.88 9.69 -30.17
CA GLY A 194 -10.53 8.38 -30.43
C GLY A 194 -9.56 7.20 -30.42
N ARG A 195 -8.34 7.39 -30.96
CA ARG A 195 -7.27 6.37 -30.95
C ARG A 195 -6.70 6.08 -29.56
N GLN A 196 -6.78 7.02 -28.62
CA GLN A 196 -6.35 6.79 -27.23
C GLN A 196 -7.36 5.95 -26.45
N ASN A 197 -8.67 6.17 -26.67
CA ASN A 197 -9.72 5.37 -26.04
C ASN A 197 -9.77 3.94 -26.57
N GLU A 198 -9.53 3.71 -27.87
CA GLU A 198 -9.37 2.35 -28.42
C GLU A 198 -8.14 1.64 -27.87
N LYS A 199 -7.01 2.34 -27.70
CA LYS A 199 -5.80 1.77 -27.06
C LYS A 199 -5.99 1.47 -25.59
N GLN A 200 -6.71 2.31 -24.84
CA GLN A 200 -7.04 2.06 -23.42
C GLN A 200 -7.99 0.87 -23.25
N ASN A 201 -9.00 0.72 -24.10
CA ASN A 201 -9.89 -0.44 -24.06
C ASN A 201 -9.20 -1.74 -24.53
N HIS A 202 -8.29 -1.66 -25.50
CA HIS A 202 -7.46 -2.79 -25.91
C HIS A 202 -6.43 -3.20 -24.84
N CYS A 203 -5.93 -2.25 -24.04
CA CYS A 203 -5.13 -2.54 -22.84
C CYS A 203 -5.95 -3.25 -21.75
N LYS A 204 -7.20 -2.82 -21.49
CA LYS A 204 -8.07 -3.46 -20.49
C LYS A 204 -8.35 -4.94 -20.79
N ILE A 205 -8.53 -5.29 -22.06
CA ILE A 205 -8.75 -6.68 -22.50
C ILE A 205 -7.45 -7.50 -22.37
N LYS A 206 -6.30 -6.94 -22.78
CA LYS A 206 -5.00 -7.61 -22.64
C LYS A 206 -4.56 -7.87 -21.19
N ILE A 207 -5.00 -7.06 -20.24
CA ILE A 207 -4.70 -7.23 -18.80
C ILE A 207 -5.51 -8.40 -18.22
N MET A 208 -6.77 -8.57 -18.62
CA MET A 208 -7.60 -9.72 -18.21
C MET A 208 -7.14 -11.04 -18.82
N ASP A 209 -6.71 -11.05 -20.09
CA ASP A 209 -6.23 -12.26 -20.77
C ASP A 209 -4.90 -12.75 -20.16
N ARG A 210 -3.96 -11.83 -19.86
CA ARG A 210 -2.69 -12.19 -19.19
C ARG A 210 -2.88 -12.67 -17.75
N TYR A 211 -3.91 -12.18 -17.06
CA TYR A 211 -4.30 -12.66 -15.74
C TYR A 211 -4.85 -14.09 -15.80
N GLN A 212 -5.67 -14.43 -16.80
CA GLN A 212 -6.15 -15.80 -17.00
C GLN A 212 -5.03 -16.77 -17.40
N GLU A 213 -4.05 -16.31 -18.17
CA GLU A 213 -2.88 -17.09 -18.58
C GLU A 213 -1.96 -17.41 -17.38
N PHE A 214 -1.65 -16.41 -16.55
CA PHE A 214 -0.87 -16.58 -15.32
C PHE A 214 -1.55 -17.53 -14.31
N VAL A 215 -2.89 -17.43 -14.16
CA VAL A 215 -3.68 -18.33 -13.30
C VAL A 215 -3.71 -19.76 -13.86
N ARG A 216 -3.72 -19.95 -15.18
CA ARG A 216 -3.63 -21.30 -15.80
C ARG A 216 -2.25 -21.93 -15.58
N GLU A 217 -1.18 -21.15 -15.68
CA GLU A 217 0.20 -21.64 -15.49
C GLU A 217 0.54 -21.99 -14.05
N THR A 218 -0.04 -21.28 -13.07
CA THR A 218 0.13 -21.56 -11.62
C THR A 218 -0.86 -22.59 -11.10
N GLY A 219 -2.11 -22.59 -11.57
CA GLY A 219 -3.12 -23.61 -11.23
C GLY A 219 -2.78 -25.01 -11.73
N ALA A 220 -2.12 -25.12 -12.90
CA ALA A 220 -1.70 -26.42 -13.44
C ALA A 220 -0.53 -27.06 -12.67
N ARG A 221 0.29 -26.28 -11.93
CA ARG A 221 1.40 -26.83 -11.13
C ARG A 221 0.95 -27.43 -9.80
N ASN A 222 -0.12 -26.91 -9.22
CA ASN A 222 -0.63 -27.39 -7.93
C ASN A 222 -1.47 -28.68 -8.03
N HIS A 223 -1.85 -29.11 -9.25
CA HIS A 223 -2.57 -30.37 -9.45
C HIS A 223 -1.64 -31.60 -9.68
N LYS A 224 -0.31 -31.42 -9.68
CA LYS A 224 0.66 -32.52 -9.88
C LYS A 224 1.45 -32.93 -8.63
N PHE A 225 1.24 -32.29 -7.48
CA PHE A 225 1.78 -32.74 -6.19
C PHE A 225 0.65 -32.86 -5.18
N GLY A 226 -0.18 -33.89 -5.37
CA GLY A 226 -1.14 -34.35 -4.37
C GLY A 226 -0.70 -35.72 -3.86
N LEU A 227 -0.11 -35.73 -2.66
CA LEU A 227 -0.13 -36.80 -1.66
C LEU A 227 -0.11 -36.13 -0.29
#